data_AF-A0A2H5SZE8-F1
#
_entry.id   AF-A0A2H5SZE8-F1
#
_cell.length_a   1.000
_cell.length_b   1.000
_cell.length_c   1.000
_cell.angle_alpha   90.00
_cell.angle_beta   90.00
_cell.angle_gamma   90.00
#
_symmetry.space_group_name_H-M   'P 1'
#
loop_
_entity.id
_entity.type
_entity.pdbx_description
1 polymer ?
#
loop_
_entity_poly.entity_id
_entity_poly.type
_entity_poly.pdbx_seq_one_letter_code
_entity_poly.pdbx_strand_id
1 'polypeptide(L)'
;MIQTELSEFLSDAPAPFRSEAEKDKIAGQVIQYSSENYLMSIPTRDDLVLRNDEGSTSTLNDEIANHRDFLFMPAVVEEAKEYINQISHYILRLYGYLINGQKTVVTITGIKVFFDICISDNTSIPKFWSKIKDILITGKDKNGSTVNMSLFRKKCIKAYHIHGYHAEKKLYLRIVTSNKDQRFTTLNIISSYNSKVDSEYEIETASDDTGTYYRKVVREYRIPLSEWGL
;
A
#
# COMPACT_ATOMS: atom_id res chain seq x y z
N MET A 1 -51.59 9.54 -62.59
CA MET A 1 -50.78 9.74 -63.81
C MET A 1 -49.91 10.96 -63.56
N ILE A 2 -48.59 10.93 -63.41
CA ILE A 2 -47.48 10.01 -63.66
C ILE A 2 -46.41 10.48 -62.62
N GLN A 3 -46.03 9.70 -61.60
CA GLN A 3 -44.85 8.80 -61.51
C GLN A 3 -43.54 9.36 -62.09
N THR A 4 -42.57 9.67 -61.20
CA THR A 4 -41.15 9.22 -61.25
C THR A 4 -40.45 9.75 -60.00
N GLU A 5 -40.15 8.93 -58.99
CA GLU A 5 -39.02 7.98 -58.88
C GLU A 5 -37.80 8.65 -58.22
N LEU A 6 -37.51 8.25 -56.98
CA LEU A 6 -36.19 8.08 -56.34
C LEU A 6 -36.38 7.90 -54.81
N SER A 7 -37.11 6.85 -54.42
CA SER A 7 -37.15 6.36 -53.04
C SER A 7 -36.73 4.89 -52.99
N GLU A 8 -35.50 4.63 -53.37
CA GLU A 8 -34.82 3.36 -53.11
C GLU A 8 -33.45 3.69 -52.52
N PHE A 9 -33.35 3.98 -51.22
CA PHE A 9 -32.06 3.89 -50.53
C PHE A 9 -32.13 3.64 -49.01
N LEU A 10 -33.26 3.18 -48.48
CA LEU A 10 -33.34 2.75 -47.08
C LEU A 10 -34.16 1.45 -46.96
N SER A 11 -33.74 0.41 -47.69
CA SER A 11 -34.13 -0.96 -47.38
C SER A 11 -33.16 -1.53 -46.35
N ASP A 12 -33.71 -1.98 -45.23
CA ASP A 12 -33.06 -2.73 -44.16
C ASP A 12 -32.10 -3.81 -44.70
N ALA A 13 -30.81 -3.48 -44.76
CA ALA A 13 -29.75 -4.46 -44.93
C ALA A 13 -29.25 -4.85 -43.52
N PRO A 14 -29.44 -6.10 -43.06
CA PRO A 14 -28.87 -6.54 -41.80
C PRO A 14 -27.34 -6.59 -41.94
N ALA A 15 -26.65 -6.04 -40.94
CA ALA A 15 -25.19 -6.03 -40.86
C ALA A 15 -24.60 -7.44 -41.07
N PRO A 16 -23.51 -7.60 -41.86
CA PRO A 16 -22.95 -8.89 -42.20
C PRO A 16 -21.99 -9.37 -41.11
N PHE A 17 -22.47 -9.53 -39.88
CA PHE A 17 -21.76 -10.27 -38.84
C PHE A 17 -22.75 -11.11 -38.04
N ARG A 18 -23.30 -12.12 -38.72
CA ARG A 18 -23.95 -13.26 -38.06
C ARG A 18 -22.84 -14.28 -37.80
N SER A 19 -22.31 -14.32 -36.58
CA SER A 19 -21.47 -15.44 -36.15
C SER A 19 -22.37 -16.64 -35.86
N GLU A 20 -22.90 -17.27 -36.90
CA GLU A 20 -23.38 -18.66 -36.83
C GLU A 20 -22.16 -19.58 -36.95
N ALA A 21 -21.25 -19.48 -35.97
CA ALA A 21 -20.51 -20.65 -35.56
C ALA A 21 -21.42 -21.34 -34.54
N GLU A 22 -21.89 -22.53 -34.88
CA GLU A 22 -22.38 -23.50 -33.90
C GLU A 22 -21.40 -23.46 -32.73
N LYS A 23 -21.81 -22.86 -31.61
CA LYS A 23 -21.16 -23.12 -30.35
C LYS A 23 -21.51 -24.56 -30.03
N ASP A 24 -20.69 -25.48 -30.54
CA ASP A 24 -20.44 -26.71 -29.83
C ASP A 24 -20.31 -26.31 -28.38
N LYS A 25 -21.20 -26.89 -27.57
CA LYS A 25 -21.33 -26.62 -26.16
C LYS A 25 -20.10 -27.21 -25.50
N ILE A 26 -18.93 -26.58 -25.71
CA ILE A 26 -17.71 -26.84 -24.96
C ILE A 26 -18.08 -26.43 -23.54
N ALA A 27 -18.55 -27.40 -22.78
CA ALA A 27 -18.76 -27.28 -21.37
C ALA A 27 -17.37 -27.04 -20.75
N GLY A 28 -17.00 -25.77 -20.65
CA GLY A 28 -15.81 -25.37 -19.93
C GLY A 28 -16.02 -25.72 -18.46
N GLN A 29 -15.33 -26.75 -17.99
CA GLN A 29 -15.31 -27.10 -16.58
C GLN A 29 -14.38 -26.12 -15.86
N VAL A 30 -14.93 -25.28 -14.99
CA VAL A 30 -14.14 -24.48 -14.07
C VAL A 30 -13.59 -25.44 -13.01
N ILE A 31 -12.32 -25.80 -13.11
CA ILE A 31 -11.64 -26.62 -12.11
C ILE A 31 -11.11 -25.67 -11.03
N GLN A 32 -11.68 -25.76 -9.84
CA GLN A 32 -11.20 -24.99 -8.69
C GLN A 32 -9.94 -25.65 -8.13
N TYR A 33 -8.80 -24.99 -8.29
CA TYR A 33 -7.50 -25.51 -7.87
C TYR A 33 -7.28 -25.24 -6.36
N SER A 34 -7.70 -26.16 -5.50
CA SER A 34 -7.18 -26.22 -4.13
C SER A 34 -5.85 -26.94 -4.19
N SER A 35 -4.77 -26.26 -3.81
CA SER A 35 -3.35 -26.68 -3.90
C SER A 35 -2.96 -28.02 -3.26
N GLU A 36 -3.92 -28.79 -2.76
CA GLU A 36 -3.72 -30.11 -2.18
C GLU A 36 -4.13 -31.20 -3.18
N ASN A 37 -3.12 -31.86 -3.76
CA ASN A 37 -3.14 -33.24 -4.28
C ASN A 37 -4.04 -33.61 -5.48
N TYR A 38 -4.66 -32.66 -6.19
CA TYR A 38 -5.53 -33.01 -7.33
C TYR A 38 -4.80 -33.39 -8.64
N LEU A 39 -3.49 -33.16 -8.74
CA LEU A 39 -2.70 -33.43 -9.96
C LEU A 39 -1.50 -34.35 -9.66
N MET A 40 -1.76 -35.58 -9.23
CA MET A 40 -0.72 -36.58 -8.90
C MET A 40 0.29 -36.87 -10.04
N SER A 41 -0.02 -36.48 -11.28
CA SER A 41 0.86 -36.64 -12.45
C SER A 41 1.65 -35.38 -12.83
N ILE A 42 1.38 -34.24 -12.20
CA ILE A 42 2.07 -32.97 -12.49
C ILE A 42 3.07 -32.70 -11.36
N PRO A 43 4.36 -32.46 -11.68
CA PRO A 43 5.35 -32.11 -10.67
C PRO A 43 4.89 -30.92 -9.86
N THR A 44 5.03 -31.00 -8.54
CA THR A 44 4.83 -29.83 -7.68
C THR A 44 5.91 -28.78 -7.99
N ARG A 45 5.68 -27.54 -7.56
CA ARG A 45 6.72 -26.51 -7.67
C ARG A 45 7.99 -26.92 -6.94
N ASP A 46 7.87 -27.58 -5.79
CA ASP A 46 9.02 -28.02 -5.00
C ASP A 46 9.80 -29.12 -5.74
N ASP A 47 9.10 -30.03 -6.44
CA ASP A 47 9.74 -31.02 -7.32
C ASP A 47 10.52 -30.34 -8.47
N LEU A 48 9.96 -29.26 -9.04
CA LEU A 48 10.63 -28.50 -10.10
C LEU A 48 11.83 -27.71 -9.59
N VAL A 49 11.72 -27.12 -8.41
CA VAL A 49 12.80 -26.40 -7.74
C VAL A 49 13.95 -27.37 -7.42
N LEU A 50 13.65 -28.51 -6.78
CA LEU A 50 14.65 -29.53 -6.45
C LEU A 50 15.34 -30.11 -7.68
N ARG A 51 14.57 -30.37 -8.76
CA ARG A 51 15.14 -30.88 -10.03
C ARG A 51 16.15 -29.90 -10.64
N ASN A 52 15.91 -28.61 -10.49
CA ASN A 52 16.73 -27.54 -11.08
C ASN A 52 17.70 -26.92 -10.06
N ASP A 53 17.84 -27.51 -8.87
CA ASP A 53 18.72 -27.01 -7.82
C ASP A 53 20.18 -27.39 -8.13
N GLU A 54 20.82 -26.59 -8.99
CA GLU A 54 22.23 -26.73 -9.36
C GLU A 54 23.17 -26.23 -8.23
N GLY A 55 22.86 -26.57 -6.98
CA GLY A 55 23.57 -26.10 -5.79
C GLY A 55 23.15 -24.71 -5.28
N SER A 56 22.23 -24.03 -5.98
CA SER A 56 21.77 -22.68 -5.64
C SER A 56 21.19 -22.57 -4.23
N THR A 57 20.46 -23.59 -3.76
CA THR A 57 19.90 -23.61 -2.40
C THR A 57 20.99 -23.64 -1.34
N SER A 58 22.08 -24.37 -1.56
CA SER A 58 23.20 -24.42 -0.60
C SER A 58 23.93 -23.09 -0.50
N THR A 59 24.17 -22.42 -1.64
CA THR A 59 24.76 -21.07 -1.68
C THR A 59 23.87 -20.06 -0.98
N LEU A 60 22.56 -20.09 -1.25
CA LEU A 60 21.62 -19.18 -0.61
C LEU A 60 21.57 -19.39 0.92
N ASN A 61 21.60 -20.64 1.38
CA ASN A 61 21.64 -20.92 2.81
C ASN A 61 22.92 -20.39 3.47
N ASP A 62 24.07 -20.49 2.78
CA ASP A 62 25.33 -19.88 3.24
C ASP A 62 25.23 -18.35 3.27
N GLU A 63 24.63 -17.72 2.26
CA GLU A 63 24.42 -16.27 2.21
C GLU A 63 23.55 -15.79 3.38
N ILE A 64 22.41 -16.47 3.63
CA ILE A 64 21.50 -16.15 4.74
C ILE A 64 22.20 -16.35 6.09
N ALA A 65 22.91 -17.48 6.27
CA ALA A 65 23.61 -17.79 7.51
C ALA A 65 24.73 -16.78 7.83
N ASN A 66 25.37 -16.23 6.79
CA ASN A 66 26.43 -15.23 6.91
C ASN A 66 25.92 -13.78 6.82
N HIS A 67 24.61 -13.55 6.83
CA HIS A 67 24.00 -12.21 6.71
C HIS A 67 24.45 -11.44 5.47
N ARG A 68 24.67 -12.13 4.35
CA ARG A 68 24.92 -11.52 3.05
C ARG A 68 23.61 -11.17 2.36
N ASP A 69 23.68 -10.21 1.46
CA ASP A 69 22.54 -9.82 0.63
C ASP A 69 22.14 -10.99 -0.29
N PHE A 70 20.84 -11.14 -0.52
CA PHE A 70 20.30 -12.16 -1.42
C PHE A 70 19.17 -11.58 -2.26
N LEU A 71 18.99 -12.12 -3.47
CA LEU A 71 17.96 -11.65 -4.38
C LEU A 71 16.59 -12.23 -4.04
N PHE A 72 15.60 -11.34 -3.93
CA PHE A 72 14.20 -11.69 -3.67
C PHE A 72 13.27 -10.89 -4.57
N MET A 73 12.30 -11.57 -5.21
CA MET A 73 11.25 -10.89 -5.96
C MET A 73 9.91 -10.95 -5.19
N PRO A 74 9.41 -9.83 -4.66
CA PRO A 74 8.08 -9.75 -4.09
C PRO A 74 7.00 -9.90 -5.16
N ALA A 75 5.92 -10.57 -4.79
CA ALA A 75 4.72 -10.77 -5.60
C ALA A 75 3.45 -10.34 -4.88
N VAL A 76 3.39 -10.50 -3.56
CA VAL A 76 2.23 -10.12 -2.73
C VAL A 76 2.70 -9.41 -1.47
N VAL A 77 1.95 -8.39 -1.07
CA VAL A 77 2.21 -7.57 0.11
C VAL A 77 1.10 -7.74 1.12
N GLU A 78 1.45 -8.02 2.36
CA GLU A 78 0.52 -8.09 3.49
C GLU A 78 0.96 -7.13 4.59
N GLU A 79 0.02 -6.31 5.06
CA GLU A 79 0.20 -5.51 6.27
C GLU A 79 -0.17 -6.35 7.50
N ALA A 80 0.73 -6.45 8.47
CA ALA A 80 0.46 -7.16 9.71
C ALA A 80 0.88 -6.34 10.94
N LYS A 81 0.53 -6.86 12.12
CA LYS A 81 0.90 -6.29 13.42
C LYS A 81 1.65 -7.34 14.21
N GLU A 82 2.77 -6.94 14.79
CA GLU A 82 3.52 -7.75 15.76
C GLU A 82 3.44 -7.09 17.13
N TYR A 83 3.28 -7.87 18.19
CA TYR A 83 3.20 -7.34 19.55
C TYR A 83 4.51 -7.60 20.28
N ILE A 84 5.22 -6.53 20.63
CA ILE A 84 6.43 -6.58 21.44
C ILE A 84 6.12 -5.86 22.74
N ASN A 85 6.21 -6.55 23.88
CA ASN A 85 5.87 -6.01 25.20
C ASN A 85 4.46 -5.37 25.24
N GLN A 86 3.47 -6.02 24.62
CA GLN A 86 2.08 -5.54 24.47
C GLN A 86 1.90 -4.28 23.61
N ILE A 87 2.97 -3.75 23.03
CA ILE A 87 2.91 -2.62 22.09
C ILE A 87 2.81 -3.21 20.68
N SER A 88 1.80 -2.81 19.92
CA SER A 88 1.68 -3.20 18.52
C SER A 88 2.64 -2.41 17.64
N HIS A 89 3.44 -3.14 16.88
CA HIS A 89 4.35 -2.65 15.87
C HIS A 89 3.81 -3.00 14.49
N TYR A 90 3.91 -2.06 13.56
CA TYR A 90 3.57 -2.30 12.17
C TYR A 90 4.69 -3.12 11.52
N ILE A 91 4.31 -4.21 10.85
CA ILE A 91 5.22 -5.05 10.07
C ILE A 91 4.67 -5.19 8.65
N LEU A 92 5.58 -5.41 7.71
CA LEU A 92 5.24 -5.67 6.32
C LEU A 92 5.73 -7.06 5.93
N ARG A 93 4.84 -7.92 5.46
CA ARG A 93 5.19 -9.24 4.94
C ARG A 93 5.16 -9.19 3.42
N LEU A 94 6.28 -9.54 2.81
CA LEU A 94 6.42 -9.66 1.36
C LEU A 94 6.49 -11.14 1.02
N TYR A 95 5.48 -11.64 0.33
CA TYR A 95 5.49 -12.98 -0.24
C TYR A 95 6.05 -12.90 -1.64
N GLY A 96 6.96 -13.81 -1.96
CA GLY A 96 7.65 -13.78 -3.22
C GLY A 96 8.43 -15.04 -3.46
N TYR A 97 9.45 -14.93 -4.28
CA TYR A 97 10.31 -16.05 -4.61
C TYR A 97 11.77 -15.65 -4.69
N LEU A 98 12.61 -16.62 -4.37
CA LEU A 98 14.06 -16.53 -4.45
C LEU A 98 14.54 -16.89 -5.85
N ILE A 99 15.83 -16.68 -6.12
CA ILE A 99 16.44 -16.97 -7.42
C ILE A 99 16.34 -18.46 -7.82
N ASN A 100 16.35 -19.37 -6.85
CA ASN A 100 16.16 -20.82 -7.05
C ASN A 100 14.68 -21.22 -7.21
N GLY A 101 13.74 -20.26 -7.20
CA GLY A 101 12.31 -20.51 -7.37
C GLY A 101 11.57 -20.93 -6.09
N GLN A 102 12.22 -21.03 -4.93
CA GLN A 102 11.55 -21.28 -3.65
C GLN A 102 10.60 -20.13 -3.30
N LYS A 103 9.45 -20.47 -2.69
CA LYS A 103 8.53 -19.46 -2.13
C LYS A 103 9.06 -18.99 -0.78
N THR A 104 9.11 -17.68 -0.60
CA THR A 104 9.66 -17.06 0.61
C THR A 104 8.78 -15.93 1.10
N VAL A 105 8.78 -15.75 2.42
CA VAL A 105 8.16 -14.61 3.08
C VAL A 105 9.24 -13.79 3.74
N VAL A 106 9.43 -12.56 3.27
CA VAL A 106 10.32 -11.59 3.91
C VAL A 106 9.49 -10.72 4.84
N THR A 107 9.78 -10.75 6.14
CA THR A 107 9.10 -9.91 7.13
C THR A 107 9.97 -8.70 7.46
N ILE A 108 9.50 -7.52 7.09
CA ILE A 108 10.15 -6.24 7.39
C ILE A 108 9.57 -5.69 8.68
N THR A 109 10.42 -5.55 9.69
CA THR A 109 10.10 -5.02 11.01
C THR A 109 10.73 -3.62 11.20
N GLY A 110 10.48 -2.97 12.34
CA GLY A 110 11.09 -1.66 12.65
C GLY A 110 10.56 -0.48 11.82
N ILE A 111 9.48 -0.68 11.06
CA ILE A 111 8.86 0.34 10.23
C ILE A 111 8.22 1.41 11.12
N LYS A 112 8.69 2.65 10.98
CA LYS A 112 8.12 3.80 11.68
C LYS A 112 6.77 4.20 11.08
N VAL A 113 5.72 4.22 11.90
CA VAL A 113 4.43 4.76 11.52
C VAL A 113 4.39 6.25 11.79
N PHE A 114 4.23 7.08 10.76
CA PHE A 114 4.21 8.53 10.91
C PHE A 114 3.30 9.23 9.90
N PHE A 115 3.08 10.52 10.12
CA PHE A 115 2.57 11.52 9.17
C PHE A 115 3.19 12.88 9.49
N ASP A 116 3.05 13.84 8.60
CA ASP A 116 3.68 15.15 8.71
C ASP A 116 2.60 16.25 8.80
N ILE A 117 2.88 17.31 9.54
CA ILE A 117 2.01 18.48 9.69
C ILE A 117 2.80 19.72 9.27
N CYS A 118 2.27 20.52 8.34
CA CYS A 118 2.90 21.77 7.93
C CYS A 118 2.89 22.77 9.08
N ILE A 119 4.03 23.40 9.36
CA ILE A 119 4.12 24.44 10.38
C ILE A 119 3.84 25.78 9.71
N SER A 120 2.93 26.57 10.27
CA SER A 120 2.62 27.89 9.71
C SER A 120 3.81 28.86 9.82
N ASP A 121 3.97 29.70 8.79
CA ASP A 121 5.20 30.45 8.52
C ASP A 121 5.57 31.52 9.58
N ASN A 122 4.72 31.73 10.59
CA ASN A 122 4.93 32.71 11.66
C ASN A 122 4.85 32.12 13.10
N THR A 123 4.77 30.79 13.24
CA THR A 123 4.61 30.15 14.56
C THR A 123 5.90 29.48 15.02
N SER A 124 6.32 29.74 16.26
CA SER A 124 7.43 29.00 16.85
C SER A 124 7.05 27.52 17.04
N ILE A 125 8.00 26.61 16.79
CA ILE A 125 7.79 25.16 16.92
C ILE A 125 7.19 24.77 18.29
N PRO A 126 7.62 25.33 19.44
CA PRO A 126 7.03 25.00 20.73
C PRO A 126 5.56 25.42 20.84
N LYS A 127 5.21 26.63 20.37
CA LYS A 127 3.83 27.14 20.39
C LYS A 127 2.94 26.32 19.48
N PHE A 128 3.41 26.01 18.28
CA PHE A 128 2.70 25.16 17.33
C PHE A 128 2.45 23.76 17.92
N TRP A 129 3.47 23.16 18.53
CA TRP A 129 3.34 21.85 19.17
C TRP A 129 2.36 21.85 20.34
N SER A 130 2.31 22.92 21.14
CA SER A 130 1.31 23.06 22.20
C SER A 130 -0.11 23.05 21.62
N LYS A 131 -0.37 23.83 20.55
CA LYS A 131 -1.66 23.83 19.85
C LYS A 131 -2.05 22.43 19.38
N ILE A 132 -1.14 21.72 18.71
CA ILE A 132 -1.41 20.36 18.22
C ILE A 132 -1.70 19.42 19.40
N LYS A 133 -0.92 19.49 20.49
CA LYS A 133 -1.16 18.68 21.69
C LYS A 133 -2.55 18.92 22.27
N ASP A 134 -2.96 20.18 22.41
CA ASP A 134 -4.25 20.53 22.99
C ASP A 134 -5.41 19.97 22.16
N ILE A 135 -5.31 20.06 20.83
CA ILE A 135 -6.28 19.47 19.89
C ILE A 135 -6.33 17.95 20.04
N LEU A 136 -5.18 17.29 20.16
CA LEU A 136 -5.12 15.83 20.28
C LEU A 136 -5.59 15.30 21.64
N ILE A 137 -5.38 16.06 22.72
CA ILE A 137 -5.83 15.68 24.08
C ILE A 137 -7.35 15.87 24.23
N THR A 138 -7.88 16.97 23.68
CA THR A 138 -9.31 17.29 23.78
C THR A 138 -10.15 16.59 22.70
N GLY A 139 -9.51 16.27 21.57
CA GLY A 139 -10.15 15.67 20.42
C GLY A 139 -10.51 14.21 20.64
N LYS A 140 -11.57 13.79 19.94
CA LYS A 140 -11.98 12.39 19.80
C LYS A 140 -12.19 12.12 18.32
N ASP A 141 -11.92 10.89 17.90
CA ASP A 141 -12.31 10.48 16.55
C ASP A 141 -13.83 10.30 16.44
N LYS A 142 -14.30 9.95 15.23
CA LYS A 142 -15.72 9.73 14.93
C LYS A 142 -16.37 8.65 15.80
N ASN A 143 -15.57 7.76 16.39
CA ASN A 143 -16.02 6.65 17.22
C ASN A 143 -15.82 6.94 18.72
N GLY A 144 -15.36 8.15 19.08
CA GLY A 144 -15.09 8.54 20.47
C GLY A 144 -13.72 8.12 20.99
N SER A 145 -12.86 7.54 20.16
CA SER A 145 -11.52 7.08 20.55
C SER A 145 -10.57 8.25 20.76
N THR A 146 -9.69 8.12 21.74
CA THR A 146 -8.63 9.08 22.06
C THR A 146 -7.27 8.54 21.66
N VAL A 147 -6.28 9.43 21.57
CA VAL A 147 -4.89 9.06 21.27
C VAL A 147 -4.04 9.00 22.54
N ASN A 148 -3.13 8.03 22.60
CA ASN A 148 -2.18 7.94 23.70
C ASN A 148 -0.93 8.79 23.40
N MET A 149 -0.94 10.03 23.89
CA MET A 149 0.14 10.99 23.68
C MET A 149 1.51 10.57 24.25
N SER A 150 1.57 9.65 25.22
CA SER A 150 2.84 9.19 25.79
C SER A 150 3.71 8.42 24.78
N LEU A 151 3.08 7.87 23.75
CA LEU A 151 3.75 7.07 22.72
C LEU A 151 4.19 7.91 21.51
N PHE A 152 3.87 9.20 21.49
CA PHE A 152 4.10 10.04 20.33
C PHE A 152 5.52 10.60 20.36
N ARG A 153 6.22 10.47 19.23
CA ARG A 153 7.52 11.12 19.03
C ARG A 153 7.38 12.17 17.94
N LYS A 154 7.95 13.35 18.18
CA LYS A 154 7.97 14.42 17.19
C LYS A 154 9.36 14.62 16.60
N LYS A 155 9.44 14.97 15.33
CA LYS A 155 10.67 15.39 14.65
C LYS A 155 10.36 16.55 13.71
N CYS A 156 11.21 17.57 13.67
CA CYS A 156 11.10 18.63 12.67
C CYS A 156 11.90 18.27 11.43
N ILE A 157 11.31 18.48 10.25
CA ILE A 157 11.95 18.23 8.95
C ILE A 157 11.66 19.39 8.00
N LYS A 158 12.51 19.58 6.98
CA LYS A 158 12.24 20.49 5.88
C LYS A 158 11.97 19.68 4.62
N ALA A 159 10.82 19.91 3.98
CA ALA A 159 10.40 19.19 2.78
C ALA A 159 9.69 20.14 1.80
N TYR A 160 9.63 19.74 0.52
CA TYR A 160 8.81 20.45 -0.45
C TYR A 160 7.33 20.17 -0.18
N HIS A 161 6.51 21.18 -0.42
CA HIS A 161 5.06 21.04 -0.31
C HIS A 161 4.54 20.11 -1.41
N ILE A 162 3.55 19.29 -1.09
CA ILE A 162 3.03 18.27 -2.01
C ILE A 162 2.13 18.90 -3.08
N HIS A 163 1.43 19.98 -2.75
CA HIS A 163 0.47 20.62 -3.65
C HIS A 163 1.05 21.87 -4.30
N GLY A 164 1.05 21.94 -5.63
CA GLY A 164 1.57 23.09 -6.35
C GLY A 164 3.10 23.16 -6.36
N TYR A 165 3.63 24.11 -7.14
CA TYR A 165 5.06 24.30 -7.27
C TYR A 165 5.57 25.31 -6.24
N HIS A 166 6.51 24.87 -5.41
CA HIS A 166 7.17 25.72 -4.42
C HIS A 166 8.69 25.58 -4.56
N ALA A 167 9.38 26.69 -4.84
CA ALA A 167 10.83 26.70 -4.97
C ALA A 167 11.55 26.42 -3.63
N GLU A 168 10.90 26.77 -2.52
CA GLU A 168 11.45 26.64 -1.17
C GLU A 168 10.82 25.48 -0.39
N LYS A 169 11.62 24.89 0.51
CA LYS A 169 11.15 23.85 1.43
C LYS A 169 10.44 24.47 2.62
N LYS A 170 9.26 23.96 2.96
CA LYS A 170 8.54 24.29 4.18
C LYS A 170 8.98 23.43 5.35
N LEU A 171 8.73 23.93 6.56
CA LEU A 171 9.00 23.22 7.80
C LEU A 171 7.79 22.35 8.16
N TYR A 172 8.05 21.07 8.41
CA TYR A 172 7.04 20.10 8.81
C TYR A 172 7.36 19.52 10.18
N LEU A 173 6.30 19.25 10.95
CA LEU A 173 6.34 18.48 12.17
C LEU A 173 5.93 17.03 11.87
N ARG A 174 6.90 16.13 11.86
CA ARG A 174 6.68 14.69 11.75
C ARG A 174 6.21 14.12 13.07
N ILE A 175 5.01 13.56 13.06
CA ILE A 175 4.42 12.85 14.20
C ILE A 175 4.58 11.35 13.96
N VAL A 176 5.39 10.70 14.80
CA VAL A 176 5.58 9.26 14.80
C VAL A 176 4.67 8.66 15.88
N THR A 177 3.81 7.74 15.48
CA THR A 177 2.90 7.00 16.35
C THR A 177 3.42 5.59 16.59
N SER A 178 2.88 4.92 17.62
CA SER A 178 3.22 3.52 17.90
C SER A 178 2.74 2.57 16.80
N ASN A 179 1.50 2.78 16.32
CA ASN A 179 0.87 1.91 15.35
C ASN A 179 -0.03 2.69 14.37
N LYS A 180 -0.55 1.93 13.39
CA LYS A 180 -1.42 2.42 12.31
C LYS A 180 -2.74 2.99 12.86
N ASP A 181 -3.33 2.36 13.87
CA ASP A 181 -4.62 2.79 14.44
C ASP A 181 -4.50 4.15 15.12
N GLN A 182 -3.46 4.35 15.94
CA GLN A 182 -3.17 5.64 16.57
C GLN A 182 -2.94 6.73 15.53
N ARG A 183 -2.23 6.44 14.44
CA ARG A 183 -2.08 7.38 13.31
C ARG A 183 -3.44 7.76 12.72
N PHE A 184 -4.30 6.77 12.45
CA PHE A 184 -5.63 7.00 11.90
C PHE A 184 -6.53 7.83 12.81
N THR A 185 -6.60 7.48 14.10
CA THR A 185 -7.35 8.25 15.09
C THR A 185 -6.83 9.69 15.17
N THR A 186 -5.50 9.89 15.13
CA THR A 186 -4.89 11.23 15.13
C THR A 186 -5.31 12.04 13.90
N LEU A 187 -5.22 11.47 12.70
CA LEU A 187 -5.63 12.13 11.46
C LEU A 187 -7.14 12.46 11.46
N ASN A 188 -7.98 11.56 11.98
CA ASN A 188 -9.41 11.79 12.12
C ASN A 188 -9.74 12.93 13.10
N ILE A 189 -9.01 13.04 14.20
CA ILE A 189 -9.14 14.15 15.15
C ILE A 189 -8.77 15.47 14.46
N ILE A 190 -7.65 15.51 13.73
CA ILE A 190 -7.21 16.71 13.00
C ILE A 190 -8.24 17.09 11.93
N SER A 191 -8.72 16.12 11.15
CA SER A 191 -9.77 16.35 10.14
C SER A 191 -11.06 16.89 10.75
N SER A 192 -11.48 16.36 11.92
CA SER A 192 -12.68 16.83 12.64
C SER A 192 -12.49 18.21 13.28
N TYR A 193 -11.26 18.60 13.58
CA TYR A 193 -10.93 19.96 14.00
C TYR A 193 -11.02 20.91 12.80
N ASN A 194 -10.38 20.56 11.68
CA ASN A 194 -10.39 21.36 10.45
C ASN A 194 -11.82 21.63 9.95
N SER A 195 -12.75 20.67 10.08
CA SER A 195 -14.15 20.87 9.65
C SER A 195 -14.94 21.90 10.47
N LYS A 196 -14.39 22.40 11.59
CA LYS A 196 -15.06 23.33 12.52
C LYS A 196 -14.42 24.72 12.56
N VAL A 197 -13.29 24.90 11.89
CA VAL A 197 -12.52 26.14 11.91
C VAL A 197 -12.51 26.76 10.54
N ASP A 198 -12.24 28.07 10.48
CA ASP A 198 -12.05 28.76 9.21
C ASP A 198 -10.75 28.29 8.53
N SER A 199 -10.73 28.38 7.19
CA SER A 199 -9.60 27.94 6.35
C SER A 199 -8.22 28.46 6.77
N GLU A 200 -8.14 29.65 7.37
CA GLU A 200 -6.87 30.23 7.87
C GLU A 200 -6.27 29.45 9.05
N TYR A 201 -7.11 28.76 9.83
CA TYR A 201 -6.69 28.02 11.04
C TYR A 201 -6.56 26.51 10.80
N GLU A 202 -6.85 26.05 9.59
CA GLU A 202 -6.75 24.65 9.21
C GLU A 202 -5.32 24.14 9.39
N ILE A 203 -5.24 22.90 9.86
CA ILE A 203 -3.98 22.18 9.98
C ILE A 203 -3.76 21.40 8.70
N GLU A 204 -2.77 21.85 7.93
CA GLU A 204 -2.35 21.17 6.70
C GLU A 204 -1.52 19.92 7.06
N THR A 205 -1.98 18.76 6.63
CA THR A 205 -1.31 17.46 6.81
C THR A 205 -0.66 16.99 5.51
N ALA A 206 0.40 16.20 5.65
CA ALA A 206 1.13 15.59 4.55
C ALA A 206 1.52 14.15 4.90
N SER A 207 1.68 13.31 3.87
CA SER A 207 1.94 11.87 4.05
C SER A 207 0.89 11.20 4.96
N ASP A 208 -0.34 11.65 4.81
CA ASP A 208 -1.55 11.40 5.60
C ASP A 208 -2.49 10.39 4.93
N ASP A 209 -1.98 9.64 3.94
CA ASP A 209 -2.64 8.53 3.26
C ASP A 209 -3.54 7.73 4.22
N THR A 210 -4.85 7.72 3.94
CA THR A 210 -5.85 7.03 4.77
C THR A 210 -6.22 5.63 4.24
N GLY A 211 -5.69 5.27 3.08
CA GLY A 211 -5.83 3.93 2.49
C GLY A 211 -4.79 2.95 3.06
N THR A 212 -4.26 2.11 2.18
CA THR A 212 -3.28 1.09 2.57
C THR A 212 -1.92 1.71 2.88
N TYR A 213 -1.44 1.51 4.11
CA TYR A 213 -0.23 2.18 4.61
C TYR A 213 1.05 1.64 3.95
N TYR A 214 1.06 0.38 3.49
CA TYR A 214 2.22 -0.20 2.84
C TYR A 214 2.69 0.61 1.64
N ARG A 215 1.79 1.28 0.88
CA ARG A 215 2.18 2.08 -0.29
C ARG A 215 3.10 3.22 0.10
N LYS A 216 2.79 3.86 1.23
CA LYS A 216 3.66 4.86 1.83
C LYS A 216 4.98 4.24 2.27
N VAL A 217 4.95 3.13 3.00
CA VAL A 217 6.17 2.44 3.47
C VAL A 217 7.08 2.13 2.29
N VAL A 218 6.55 1.45 1.27
CA VAL A 218 7.27 1.07 0.06
C VAL A 218 7.91 2.28 -0.62
N ARG A 219 7.18 3.41 -0.74
CA ARG A 219 7.72 4.66 -1.29
C ARG A 219 8.84 5.25 -0.44
N GLU A 220 8.65 5.33 0.88
CA GLU A 220 9.59 5.96 1.82
C GLU A 220 10.88 5.15 1.97
N TYR A 221 10.77 3.83 1.99
CA TYR A 221 11.91 2.91 2.14
C TYR A 221 12.45 2.41 0.81
N ARG A 222 11.88 2.84 -0.33
CA ARG A 222 12.26 2.43 -1.70
C ARG A 222 12.27 0.91 -1.87
N ILE A 223 11.25 0.25 -1.33
CA ILE A 223 11.11 -1.20 -1.44
C ILE A 223 10.58 -1.53 -2.84
N PRO A 224 11.26 -2.38 -3.63
CA PRO A 224 10.71 -2.86 -4.89
C PRO A 224 9.51 -3.78 -4.61
N LEU A 225 8.41 -3.65 -5.36
CA LEU A 225 7.24 -4.54 -5.24
C LEU A 225 7.03 -5.48 -6.43
N SER A 226 7.77 -5.29 -7.52
CA SER A 226 7.58 -6.04 -8.77
C SER A 226 8.89 -6.22 -9.55
N GLU A 227 10.02 -6.12 -8.86
CA GLU A 227 11.36 -6.32 -9.41
C GLU A 227 12.22 -7.05 -8.39
N TRP A 228 13.36 -7.56 -8.83
CA TRP A 228 14.33 -8.19 -7.95
C TRP A 228 14.91 -7.13 -7.00
N GLY A 229 14.68 -7.32 -5.70
CA GLY A 229 15.28 -6.56 -4.62
C GLY A 229 16.47 -7.29 -4.01
N LEU A 230 17.39 -6.49 -3.48
CA LEU A 230 18.43 -6.89 -2.53
C LEU A 230 18.01 -6.43 -1.13
#